data_AF-D6V870-F1
#
_entry.id   AF-D6V870-F1
#
_cell.length_a   1.000
_cell.length_b   1.000
_cell.length_c   1.000
_cell.angle_alpha   90.00
_cell.angle_beta   90.00
_cell.angle_gamma   90.00
#
_symmetry.space_group_name_H-M   'P 1'
#
loop_
_entity.id
_entity.type
_entity.pdbx_description
1 polymer ?
#
loop_
_entity_poly.entity_id
_entity_poly.type
_entity_poly.pdbx_seq_one_letter_code
_entity_poly.pdbx_strand_id
1 'polypeptide(L)'
;MSANNATVVLVHGAWADVSSWAKVIAPLSVNGISVVAVPLPLRSFDHDVQALNRTIDRTAGPIVLVGHAYAGAVIGAADNIRVKGLVYVAALAPDEGETVADVFYRGKPHPLAPQLAPDSKGFIYLPEEAFAAAFAQHASAEELSILAAVQRPISPACITVPMQRALWKDLPAWFVVAEQDA
;
A
#
# COMPACT_ATOMS: atom_id res chain seq x y z
N MET A 1 -1.49 19.56 -17.22
CA MET A 1 -1.50 18.18 -17.76
C MET A 1 -2.94 17.74 -17.78
N SER A 2 -3.49 17.36 -18.94
CA SER A 2 -4.83 16.77 -18.99
C SER A 2 -4.79 15.36 -18.37
N ALA A 3 -5.76 15.01 -17.54
CA ALA A 3 -5.82 13.74 -16.83
C ALA A 3 -5.77 12.50 -17.76
N ASN A 4 -6.11 12.66 -19.05
CA ASN A 4 -6.20 11.58 -20.03
C ASN A 4 -4.87 10.95 -20.48
N ASN A 5 -3.70 11.48 -20.08
CA ASN A 5 -2.40 10.92 -20.51
C ASN A 5 -1.59 10.26 -19.38
N ALA A 6 -2.06 10.28 -18.13
CA ALA A 6 -1.34 9.67 -17.02
C ALA A 6 -1.84 8.25 -16.75
N THR A 7 -0.92 7.35 -16.40
CA THR A 7 -1.26 6.02 -15.87
C THR A 7 -1.28 6.07 -14.35
N VAL A 8 -2.38 5.62 -13.76
CA VAL A 8 -2.51 5.41 -12.31
C VAL A 8 -2.00 4.01 -11.98
N VAL A 9 -1.04 3.92 -11.07
CA VAL A 9 -0.47 2.66 -10.59
C VAL A 9 -0.89 2.47 -9.14
N LEU A 10 -1.77 1.49 -8.90
CA LEU A 10 -2.34 1.20 -7.59
C LEU A 10 -1.49 0.15 -6.88
N VAL A 11 -1.12 0.41 -5.63
CA VAL A 11 -0.22 -0.43 -4.83
C VAL A 11 -0.90 -0.77 -3.50
N HIS A 12 -1.13 -2.06 -3.28
CA HIS A 12 -1.82 -2.55 -2.08
C HIS A 12 -0.89 -2.63 -0.87
N GLY A 13 -1.45 -2.49 0.33
CA GLY A 13 -0.70 -2.60 1.59
C GLY A 13 -0.48 -4.05 2.06
N ALA A 14 0.04 -4.18 3.28
CA ALA A 14 0.10 -5.45 4.00
C ALA A 14 -1.31 -6.05 4.13
N TRP A 15 -1.41 -7.39 4.13
CA TRP A 15 -2.65 -8.15 4.29
C TRP A 15 -3.69 -7.98 3.16
N ALA A 16 -3.47 -7.05 2.23
CA ALA A 16 -4.27 -6.86 1.02
C ALA A 16 -3.67 -7.59 -0.18
N ASP A 17 -4.43 -7.64 -1.27
CA ASP A 17 -3.96 -7.95 -2.61
C ASP A 17 -4.43 -6.91 -3.63
N VAL A 18 -4.20 -7.16 -4.93
CA VAL A 18 -4.62 -6.23 -5.99
C VAL A 18 -6.14 -6.07 -6.11
N SER A 19 -6.93 -7.04 -5.63
CA SER A 19 -8.39 -7.00 -5.69
C SER A 19 -8.98 -5.97 -4.73
N SER A 20 -8.25 -5.56 -3.68
CA SER A 20 -8.66 -4.50 -2.75
C SER A 20 -8.91 -3.15 -3.45
N TRP A 21 -8.37 -2.97 -4.67
CA TRP A 21 -8.60 -1.79 -5.50
C TRP A 21 -9.79 -1.91 -6.47
N ALA A 22 -10.54 -3.02 -6.49
CA ALA A 22 -11.59 -3.27 -7.48
C ALA A 22 -12.61 -2.12 -7.60
N LYS A 23 -13.04 -1.57 -6.45
CA LYS A 23 -13.98 -0.44 -6.37
C LYS A 23 -13.39 0.91 -6.82
N VAL A 24 -12.07 1.01 -7.00
CA VAL A 24 -11.35 2.19 -7.50
C VAL A 24 -10.99 2.03 -8.98
N ILE A 25 -10.60 0.83 -9.41
CA ILE A 25 -10.20 0.53 -10.78
C ILE A 25 -11.34 0.82 -11.76
N ALA A 26 -12.56 0.36 -11.46
CA ALA A 26 -13.69 0.50 -12.37
C ALA A 26 -14.07 1.98 -12.62
N PRO A 27 -14.28 2.83 -11.58
CA PRO A 27 -14.54 4.26 -11.79
C PRO A 27 -13.44 4.98 -12.58
N LEU A 28 -12.16 4.73 -12.30
CA LEU A 28 -11.06 5.34 -13.04
C LEU A 28 -11.07 4.94 -14.52
N SER A 29 -11.30 3.65 -14.79
CA SER A 29 -11.35 3.12 -16.16
C SER A 29 -12.53 3.71 -16.95
N VAL A 30 -13.70 3.86 -16.33
CA VAL A 30 -14.88 4.50 -16.95
C VAL A 30 -14.61 5.96 -17.31
N ASN A 31 -13.75 6.65 -16.55
CA ASN A 31 -13.33 8.02 -16.84
C ASN A 31 -12.14 8.09 -17.83
N GLY A 32 -11.78 6.97 -18.48
CA GLY A 32 -10.72 6.92 -19.49
C GLY A 32 -9.31 7.01 -18.93
N ILE A 33 -9.12 6.82 -17.62
CA ILE A 33 -7.81 6.82 -16.98
C ILE A 33 -7.21 5.41 -17.10
N SER A 34 -5.97 5.33 -17.58
CA SER A 34 -5.24 4.06 -17.61
C SER A 34 -4.86 3.64 -16.19
N VAL A 35 -5.21 2.41 -15.80
CA VAL A 35 -4.94 1.91 -14.45
C VAL A 35 -4.23 0.57 -14.52
N VAL A 36 -3.20 0.39 -13.69
CA VAL A 36 -2.58 -0.91 -13.41
C VAL A 36 -2.43 -1.10 -11.91
N ALA A 37 -2.49 -2.35 -11.44
CA ALA A 37 -2.29 -2.69 -10.03
C ALA A 37 -1.01 -3.52 -9.86
N VAL A 38 -0.26 -3.23 -8.81
CA VAL A 38 1.02 -3.90 -8.51
C VAL A 38 0.79 -5.07 -7.56
N PRO A 39 1.09 -6.32 -7.96
CA PRO A 39 1.03 -7.47 -7.06
C PRO A 39 2.31 -7.53 -6.21
N LEU A 40 2.31 -6.87 -5.04
CA LEU A 40 3.48 -6.87 -4.16
C LEU A 40 3.75 -8.28 -3.60
N PRO A 41 5.00 -8.79 -3.62
CA PRO A 41 5.33 -10.08 -3.03
C PRO A 41 5.24 -10.10 -1.49
N LEU A 42 5.44 -8.96 -0.81
CA LEU A 42 5.44 -8.79 0.65
C LEU A 42 6.48 -9.68 1.37
N ARG A 43 7.62 -9.93 0.71
CA ARG A 43 8.72 -10.78 1.22
C ARG A 43 9.92 -9.97 1.73
N SER A 44 10.19 -8.83 1.11
CA SER A 44 11.18 -7.84 1.55
C SER A 44 10.87 -6.51 0.88
N PHE A 45 11.33 -5.41 1.48
CA PHE A 45 11.11 -4.07 0.95
C PHE A 45 11.66 -3.93 -0.49
N ASP A 46 12.88 -4.39 -0.74
CA ASP A 46 13.50 -4.35 -2.06
C ASP A 46 12.73 -5.14 -3.12
N HIS A 47 12.21 -6.33 -2.76
CA HIS A 47 11.39 -7.11 -3.70
C HIS A 47 10.08 -6.40 -4.05
N ASP A 48 9.49 -5.67 -3.11
CA ASP A 48 8.27 -4.88 -3.33
C ASP A 48 8.54 -3.68 -4.24
N VAL A 49 9.65 -2.95 -4.03
CA VAL A 49 10.10 -1.87 -4.93
C VAL A 49 10.39 -2.40 -6.33
N GLN A 50 11.06 -3.55 -6.45
CA GLN A 50 11.28 -4.19 -7.75
C GLN A 50 9.97 -4.62 -8.43
N ALA A 51 8.98 -5.10 -7.68
CA ALA A 51 7.67 -5.45 -8.22
C ALA A 51 6.91 -4.22 -8.75
N LEU A 52 7.01 -3.09 -8.03
CA LEU A 52 6.53 -1.79 -8.48
C LEU A 52 7.18 -1.40 -9.81
N ASN A 53 8.52 -1.40 -9.88
CA ASN A 53 9.25 -1.01 -11.09
C ASN A 53 8.91 -1.91 -12.29
N ARG A 54 8.87 -3.24 -12.12
CA ARG A 54 8.44 -4.17 -13.18
C ARG A 54 7.02 -3.90 -13.69
N THR A 55 6.11 -3.48 -12.81
CA THR A 55 4.76 -3.10 -13.22
C THR A 55 4.75 -1.78 -13.99
N ILE A 56 5.51 -0.79 -13.52
CA ILE A 56 5.69 0.50 -14.18
C ILE A 56 6.27 0.35 -15.59
N ASP A 57 7.24 -0.54 -15.79
CA ASP A 57 7.90 -0.76 -17.09
C ASP A 57 6.94 -1.26 -18.18
N ARG A 58 5.78 -1.79 -17.79
CA ARG A 58 4.73 -2.25 -18.70
C ARG A 58 3.75 -1.15 -19.12
N THR A 59 3.88 0.05 -18.55
CA THR A 59 3.01 1.21 -18.84
C THR A 59 3.72 2.22 -19.71
N ALA A 60 2.98 3.19 -20.26
CA ALA A 60 3.53 4.32 -21.01
C ALA A 60 3.09 5.65 -20.39
N GLY A 61 3.85 6.71 -20.71
CA GLY A 61 3.52 8.08 -20.30
C GLY A 61 3.82 8.39 -18.81
N PRO A 62 3.39 9.57 -18.35
CA PRO A 62 3.47 10.00 -16.96
C PRO A 62 2.71 9.08 -16.00
N ILE A 63 3.20 8.96 -14.77
CA ILE A 63 2.66 8.04 -13.76
C ILE A 63 2.26 8.79 -12.50
N VAL A 64 1.11 8.41 -11.94
CA VAL A 64 0.72 8.73 -10.56
C VAL A 64 0.71 7.42 -9.76
N LEU A 65 1.51 7.35 -8.70
CA LEU A 65 1.52 6.20 -7.80
C LEU A 65 0.50 6.41 -6.69
N VAL A 66 -0.30 5.39 -6.41
CA VAL A 66 -1.29 5.40 -5.33
C VAL A 66 -0.98 4.23 -4.41
N GLY A 67 -0.65 4.51 -3.16
CA GLY A 67 -0.24 3.50 -2.18
C GLY A 67 -1.18 3.49 -0.98
N HIS A 68 -1.64 2.30 -0.58
CA HIS A 68 -2.41 2.09 0.64
C HIS A 68 -1.57 1.50 1.77
N ALA A 69 -1.72 1.99 3.00
CA ALA A 69 -1.04 1.48 4.19
C ALA A 69 0.49 1.34 3.98
N TYR A 70 1.04 0.14 4.16
CA TYR A 70 2.44 -0.21 3.91
C TYR A 70 2.98 0.31 2.56
N ALA A 71 2.15 0.31 1.51
CA ALA A 71 2.58 0.72 0.18
C ALA A 71 2.97 2.19 0.08
N GLY A 72 2.62 3.04 1.06
CA GLY A 72 3.13 4.40 1.13
C GLY A 72 4.67 4.46 1.11
N ALA A 73 5.31 3.56 1.84
CA ALA A 73 6.77 3.45 1.84
C ALA A 73 7.29 2.95 0.49
N VAL A 74 6.63 1.96 -0.11
CA VAL A 74 7.02 1.39 -1.41
C VAL A 74 6.94 2.42 -2.53
N ILE A 75 5.85 3.21 -2.62
CA ILE A 75 5.75 4.29 -3.61
C ILE A 75 6.71 5.44 -3.31
N GLY A 76 7.03 5.65 -2.02
CA GLY A 76 8.01 6.65 -1.56
C GLY A 76 9.46 6.30 -1.91
N ALA A 77 9.75 5.03 -2.23
CA ALA A 77 11.05 4.54 -2.68
C ALA A 77 11.12 4.36 -4.21
N ALA A 78 10.08 4.75 -4.97
CA ALA A 78 10.07 4.58 -6.41
C ALA A 78 11.20 5.40 -7.07
N ASP A 79 11.96 4.76 -7.95
CA ASP A 79 13.02 5.41 -8.72
C ASP A 79 12.69 5.34 -10.22
N ASN A 80 11.77 6.21 -10.65
CA ASN A 80 11.40 6.30 -12.05
C ASN A 80 11.02 7.73 -12.44
N ILE A 81 11.73 8.30 -13.40
CA ILE A 81 11.54 9.67 -13.87
C ILE A 81 10.13 9.95 -14.42
N ARG A 82 9.36 8.91 -14.79
CA ARG A 82 7.98 9.05 -15.25
C ARG A 82 6.99 9.28 -14.11
N VAL A 83 7.35 8.99 -12.86
CA VAL A 83 6.51 9.27 -11.69
C VAL A 83 6.44 10.79 -11.49
N LYS A 84 5.23 11.33 -11.56
CA LYS A 84 4.95 12.78 -11.47
C LYS A 84 4.13 13.17 -10.26
N GLY A 85 3.62 12.21 -9.49
CA GLY A 85 2.87 12.47 -8.28
C GLY A 85 2.59 11.21 -7.48
N LEU A 86 2.30 11.43 -6.20
CA LEU A 86 2.07 10.38 -5.21
C LEU A 86 0.73 10.61 -4.50
N VAL A 87 -0.06 9.56 -4.33
CA VAL A 87 -1.29 9.58 -3.54
C VAL A 87 -1.17 8.54 -2.45
N TYR A 88 -1.19 9.00 -1.21
CA TYR A 88 -1.13 8.19 -0.01
C TYR A 88 -2.56 7.97 0.49
N VAL A 89 -3.04 6.74 0.50
CA VAL A 89 -4.38 6.40 1.00
C VAL A 89 -4.22 5.69 2.33
N ALA A 90 -4.55 6.35 3.44
CA ALA A 90 -4.33 5.80 4.78
C ALA A 90 -2.94 5.14 4.93
N ALA A 91 -1.91 5.80 4.39
CA ALA A 91 -0.63 5.16 4.11
C ALA A 91 0.48 5.62 5.05
N LEU A 92 1.45 4.73 5.26
CA LEU A 92 2.64 5.01 6.05
C LEU A 92 3.67 5.69 5.14
N ALA A 93 4.05 6.93 5.48
CA ALA A 93 5.00 7.74 4.73
C ALA A 93 6.25 8.04 5.57
N PRO A 94 7.13 7.04 5.79
CA PRO A 94 8.39 7.24 6.52
C PRO A 94 9.27 8.33 5.88
N ASP A 95 9.97 9.08 6.73
CA ASP A 95 11.03 9.98 6.30
C ASP A 95 12.35 9.21 6.05
N GLU A 96 13.33 9.84 5.42
CA GLU A 96 14.69 9.33 5.28
C GLU A 96 15.27 8.93 6.64
N GLY A 97 15.80 7.71 6.71
CA GLY A 97 16.30 7.09 7.93
C GLY A 97 15.23 6.40 8.79
N GLU A 98 13.94 6.66 8.57
CA GLU A 98 12.85 5.98 9.29
C GLU A 98 12.48 4.66 8.62
N THR A 99 12.01 3.72 9.43
CA THR A 99 11.40 2.48 8.96
C THR A 99 9.88 2.59 8.94
N VAL A 100 9.20 1.68 8.21
CA VAL A 100 7.73 1.58 8.27
C VAL A 100 7.27 1.27 9.70
N ALA A 101 8.01 0.42 10.42
CA ALA A 101 7.72 0.09 11.80
C ALA A 101 7.79 1.33 12.72
N ASP A 102 8.77 2.21 12.52
CA ASP A 102 8.89 3.45 13.32
C ASP A 102 7.65 4.34 13.14
N VAL A 103 7.13 4.46 11.92
CA VAL A 103 5.91 5.22 11.65
C VAL A 103 4.68 4.55 12.24
N PHE A 104 4.54 3.23 12.02
CA PHE A 104 3.39 2.44 12.47
C PHE A 104 3.25 2.44 14.00
N TYR A 105 4.37 2.35 14.73
CA TYR A 105 4.39 2.31 16.19
C TYR A 105 4.62 3.67 16.86
N ARG A 106 4.63 4.77 16.11
CA ARG A 106 4.86 6.13 16.67
C ARG A 106 3.76 6.57 17.63
N GLY A 107 2.53 6.13 17.37
CA GLY A 107 1.34 6.47 18.15
C GLY A 107 1.03 5.46 19.25
N LYS A 108 0.09 5.81 20.12
CA LYS A 108 -0.52 4.83 21.03
C LYS A 108 -1.40 3.89 20.21
N PRO A 109 -1.20 2.56 20.29
CA PRO A 109 -2.04 1.62 19.55
C PRO A 109 -3.49 1.69 20.01
N HIS A 110 -4.42 1.45 19.09
CA HIS A 110 -5.83 1.30 19.43
C HIS A 110 -6.00 0.15 20.45
N PRO A 111 -6.90 0.25 21.45
CA PRO A 111 -7.08 -0.79 22.46
C PRO A 111 -7.44 -2.18 21.91
N LEU A 112 -8.02 -2.22 20.71
CA LEU A 112 -8.38 -3.45 19.99
C LEU A 112 -7.35 -3.85 18.93
N ALA A 113 -6.20 -3.18 18.86
CA ALA A 113 -5.15 -3.55 17.92
C ALA A 113 -4.67 -4.99 18.23
N PRO A 114 -4.64 -5.89 17.23
CA PRO A 114 -4.18 -7.24 17.45
C PRO A 114 -2.70 -7.27 17.78
N GLN A 115 -2.26 -8.32 18.49
CA GLN A 115 -0.84 -8.60 18.60
C GLN A 115 -0.33 -9.14 17.26
N LEU A 116 0.52 -8.36 16.61
CA LEU A 116 1.16 -8.73 15.36
C LEU A 116 2.50 -9.40 15.66
N ALA A 117 2.64 -10.66 15.28
CA ALA A 117 3.89 -11.39 15.39
C ALA A 117 4.10 -12.29 14.17
N PRO A 118 5.36 -12.52 13.75
CA PRO A 118 5.64 -13.50 12.72
C PRO A 118 5.30 -14.91 13.20
N ASP A 119 4.73 -15.71 12.31
CA ASP A 119 4.55 -17.15 12.51
C ASP A 119 5.89 -17.92 12.46
N SER A 120 5.83 -19.24 12.60
CA SER A 120 7.01 -20.12 12.50
C SER A 120 7.74 -20.07 11.15
N LYS A 121 7.15 -19.43 10.13
CA LYS A 121 7.70 -19.24 8.78
C LYS A 121 8.18 -17.81 8.55
N GLY A 122 8.09 -16.93 9.55
CA GLY A 122 8.57 -15.55 9.47
C GLY A 122 7.59 -14.58 8.80
N PHE A 123 6.30 -14.92 8.77
CA PHE A 123 5.25 -14.13 8.14
C PHE A 123 4.22 -13.64 9.15
N ILE A 124 3.84 -12.37 9.05
CA ILE A 124 2.82 -11.75 9.89
C ILE A 124 1.49 -11.81 9.15
N TYR A 125 0.57 -12.60 9.69
CA TYR A 125 -0.84 -12.58 9.34
C TYR A 125 -1.61 -11.73 10.35
N LEU A 126 -2.68 -11.09 9.89
CA LEU A 126 -3.71 -10.62 10.80
C LEU A 126 -4.45 -11.83 11.38
N PRO A 127 -4.61 -11.90 12.73
CA PRO A 127 -5.41 -12.94 13.36
C PRO A 127 -6.85 -12.92 12.81
N GLU A 128 -7.42 -14.11 12.58
CA GLU A 128 -8.75 -14.26 11.98
C GLU A 128 -9.83 -13.54 12.79
N GLU A 129 -9.76 -13.69 14.11
CA GLU A 129 -10.68 -13.07 15.08
C GLU A 129 -10.57 -11.54 15.11
N ALA A 130 -9.43 -10.98 14.68
CA ALA A 130 -9.17 -9.55 14.68
C ALA A 130 -9.36 -8.90 13.30
N PHE A 131 -9.37 -9.69 12.21
CA PHE A 131 -9.35 -9.19 10.84
C PHE A 131 -10.51 -8.21 10.56
N ALA A 132 -11.73 -8.59 10.95
CA ALA A 132 -12.89 -7.72 10.73
C ALA A 132 -12.76 -6.39 11.48
N ALA A 133 -12.36 -6.41 12.75
CA ALA A 133 -12.29 -5.20 13.58
C ALA A 133 -11.09 -4.31 13.25
N ALA A 134 -9.95 -4.89 12.88
CA ALA A 134 -8.69 -4.17 12.67
C ALA A 134 -8.45 -3.75 11.22
N PHE A 135 -9.08 -4.41 10.24
CA PHE A 135 -8.77 -4.19 8.82
C PHE A 135 -10.00 -3.85 7.97
N ALA A 136 -11.18 -4.35 8.33
CA ALA A 136 -12.36 -4.29 7.46
C ALA A 136 -13.65 -4.04 8.25
N GLN A 137 -13.63 -3.03 9.13
CA GLN A 137 -14.67 -2.74 10.13
C GLN A 137 -16.08 -2.56 9.56
N HIS A 138 -16.15 -2.11 8.31
CA HIS A 138 -17.41 -1.80 7.62
C HIS A 138 -17.70 -2.74 6.44
N ALA A 139 -16.92 -3.80 6.27
CA ALA A 139 -17.15 -4.78 5.23
C ALA A 139 -18.37 -5.65 5.58
N SER A 140 -19.14 -6.01 4.57
CA SER A 140 -20.18 -7.04 4.69
C SER A 140 -19.57 -8.41 5.02
N ALA A 141 -20.39 -9.35 5.52
CA ALA A 141 -19.92 -10.70 5.81
C ALA A 141 -19.35 -11.41 4.56
N GLU A 142 -19.91 -11.14 3.37
CA GLU A 142 -19.40 -11.66 2.10
C GLU A 142 -18.02 -11.07 1.77
N GLU A 143 -17.87 -9.75 1.87
CA GLU A 143 -16.58 -9.09 1.66
C GLU A 143 -15.52 -9.55 2.66
N LEU A 144 -15.87 -9.71 3.93
CA LEU A 144 -14.96 -10.22 4.96
C LEU A 144 -14.45 -11.63 4.64
N SER A 145 -15.34 -12.54 4.22
CA SER A 145 -14.98 -13.89 3.81
C SER A 145 -13.95 -13.88 2.67
N ILE A 146 -14.17 -13.03 1.67
CA ILE A 146 -13.26 -12.87 0.53
C ILE A 146 -11.94 -12.26 1.00
N LEU A 147 -11.97 -11.12 1.69
CA LEU A 147 -10.78 -10.38 2.13
C LEU A 147 -9.89 -11.20 3.05
N ALA A 148 -10.47 -11.98 3.96
CA ALA A 148 -9.73 -12.90 4.82
C ALA A 148 -9.08 -14.03 3.99
N ALA A 149 -9.79 -14.59 3.02
CA ALA A 149 -9.28 -15.68 2.17
C ALA A 149 -8.16 -15.24 1.23
N VAL A 150 -8.20 -13.99 0.74
CA VAL A 150 -7.16 -13.43 -0.15
C VAL A 150 -6.05 -12.71 0.62
N GLN A 151 -6.07 -12.74 1.95
CA GLN A 151 -5.09 -12.07 2.78
C GLN A 151 -3.66 -12.49 2.41
N ARG A 152 -2.79 -11.51 2.19
CA ARG A 152 -1.37 -11.76 1.91
C ARG A 152 -0.51 -11.38 3.11
N PRO A 153 0.25 -12.31 3.70
CA PRO A 153 1.06 -11.98 4.85
C PRO A 153 2.22 -11.06 4.46
N ILE A 154 2.74 -10.34 5.44
CA ILE A 154 3.93 -9.49 5.29
C ILE A 154 5.11 -10.04 6.09
N SER A 155 6.32 -9.97 5.53
CA SER A 155 7.55 -10.26 6.27
C SER A 155 8.01 -9.06 7.08
N PRO A 156 8.61 -9.24 8.28
CA PRO A 156 9.31 -8.15 8.99
C PRO A 156 10.34 -7.41 8.11
N ALA A 157 10.99 -8.11 7.18
CA ALA A 157 11.96 -7.53 6.24
C ALA A 157 11.35 -6.48 5.28
N CYS A 158 10.03 -6.35 5.21
CA CYS A 158 9.35 -5.27 4.50
C CYS A 158 9.30 -3.98 5.33
N ILE A 159 9.27 -4.06 6.66
CA ILE A 159 8.91 -2.92 7.51
C ILE A 159 10.06 -2.39 8.37
N THR A 160 11.17 -3.12 8.49
CA THR A 160 12.33 -2.76 9.32
C THR A 160 13.49 -2.16 8.53
N VAL A 161 13.29 -1.82 7.25
CA VAL A 161 14.33 -1.25 6.40
C VAL A 161 14.26 0.29 6.48
N PRO A 162 15.36 0.98 6.83
CA PRO A 162 15.39 2.44 6.81
C PRO A 162 15.23 2.98 5.39
N MET A 163 14.32 3.93 5.22
CA MET A 163 14.13 4.63 3.94
C MET A 163 15.40 5.38 3.54
N GLN A 164 15.85 5.16 2.31
CA GLN A 164 16.99 5.90 1.76
C GLN A 164 16.60 7.32 1.33
N ARG A 165 15.33 7.54 1.02
CA ARG A 165 14.78 8.82 0.56
C ARG A 165 13.27 8.84 0.76
N ALA A 166 12.73 10.02 1.03
CA ALA A 166 11.30 10.28 1.08
C ALA A 166 10.84 11.01 -0.19
N LEU A 167 10.40 10.28 -1.24
CA LEU A 167 10.06 10.88 -2.54
C LEU A 167 8.93 11.94 -2.45
N TRP A 168 8.09 11.88 -1.42
CA TRP A 168 7.06 12.90 -1.16
C TRP A 168 7.62 14.30 -0.85
N LYS A 169 8.92 14.42 -0.54
CA LYS A 169 9.60 15.71 -0.42
C LYS A 169 9.91 16.36 -1.76
N ASP A 170 9.97 15.58 -2.83
CA ASP A 170 10.46 16.01 -4.14
C ASP A 170 9.37 16.10 -5.21
N LEU A 171 8.25 15.41 -5.02
CA LEU A 171 7.12 15.37 -5.93
C LEU A 171 5.84 15.87 -5.27
N PRO A 172 4.87 16.39 -6.05
CA PRO A 172 3.52 16.61 -5.55
C PRO A 172 2.96 15.34 -4.90
N ALA A 173 2.54 15.47 -3.65
CA ALA A 173 1.98 14.38 -2.86
C ALA A 173 0.63 14.79 -2.27
N TRP A 174 -0.33 13.87 -2.31
CA TRP A 174 -1.64 14.02 -1.70
C TRP A 174 -1.87 12.91 -0.68
N PHE A 175 -2.62 13.21 0.37
CA PHE A 175 -2.99 12.24 1.38
C PHE A 175 -4.51 12.16 1.48
N VAL A 176 -5.05 10.95 1.35
CA VAL A 176 -6.45 10.62 1.63
C VAL A 176 -6.51 10.07 3.04
N VAL A 177 -7.07 10.86 3.95
CA VAL A 177 -7.23 10.49 5.36
C VAL A 177 -8.54 9.70 5.49
N ALA A 178 -8.44 8.47 5.98
CA ALA A 178 -9.59 7.66 6.35
C ALA A 178 -9.90 7.94 7.83
N GLU A 179 -10.89 8.79 8.09
CA GLU A 179 -11.17 9.33 9.44
C GLU A 179 -11.61 8.29 10.48
N GLN A 180 -12.01 7.10 10.02
CA GLN A 180 -12.44 5.98 10.86
C GLN A 180 -11.47 4.80 10.77
N ASP A 181 -10.29 4.99 10.19
CA ASP A 181 -9.22 3.98 10.21
C ASP A 181 -8.57 3.94 11.60
N ALA A 182 -8.47 2.74 12.19
CA ALA A 182 -8.25 2.53 13.62
C ALA A 182 -6.82 2.11 13.96
#